data_AF-A0A3P8BPH1-F1
#
_entry.id   AF-A0A3P8BPH1-F1
#
_cell.length_a   1.000
_cell.length_b   1.000
_cell.length_c   1.000
_cell.angle_alpha   90.00
_cell.angle_beta   90.00
_cell.angle_gamma   90.00
#
_symmetry.space_group_name_H-M   'P 1'
#
loop_
_entity.id
_entity.type
_entity.pdbx_description
1 polymer ?
#
loop_
_entity_poly.entity_id
_entity_poly.type
_entity_poly.pdbx_seq_one_letter_code
_entity_poly.pdbx_strand_id
1 'polypeptide(L)'
;MTSKSLKYRIIETLGSYLAHTQGKKHQSNLARRAAKEAQEQPFLPAPAQPKVELRKFVKIGRPGYKVTRERDPSTGQQALLFQIDYPEIADGVQPRHRFMSAYEQKIQPPDKRWQYLLFAAEPYETIGFKIPSREVDKSEKFWTMWNKDTKQFFLQV
;
A
#
# COMPACT_ATOMS: atom_id res chain seq x y z
N MET A 1 -37.64 -30.67 -25.04
CA MET A 1 -36.77 -30.35 -23.88
C MET A 1 -35.32 -30.60 -24.30
N THR A 2 -34.55 -29.54 -24.59
CA THR A 2 -33.15 -29.69 -25.03
C THR A 2 -32.27 -28.76 -24.20
N SER A 3 -31.52 -29.40 -23.29
CA SER A 3 -30.58 -28.79 -22.36
C SER A 3 -29.46 -28.05 -23.11
N LYS A 4 -29.32 -26.74 -22.90
CA LYS A 4 -28.16 -25.96 -23.34
C LYS A 4 -27.08 -26.03 -22.27
N SER A 5 -26.11 -26.92 -22.48
CA SER A 5 -24.87 -26.99 -21.71
C SER A 5 -24.03 -25.71 -21.93
N LEU A 6 -23.66 -25.04 -20.83
CA LEU A 6 -22.73 -23.91 -20.81
C LEU A 6 -21.33 -24.41 -21.18
N LYS A 7 -20.88 -24.16 -22.42
CA LYS A 7 -19.51 -24.43 -22.87
C LYS A 7 -18.52 -23.46 -22.23
N TYR A 8 -17.89 -23.87 -21.13
CA TYR A 8 -16.60 -23.31 -20.72
C TYR A 8 -15.54 -23.74 -21.75
N ARG A 9 -14.91 -22.78 -22.44
CA ARG A 9 -13.86 -23.05 -23.43
C ARG A 9 -12.50 -23.01 -22.72
N ILE A 10 -11.85 -24.16 -22.64
CA ILE A 10 -10.48 -24.30 -22.11
C ILE A 10 -9.52 -23.70 -23.14
N ILE A 11 -8.51 -22.96 -22.67
CA ILE A 11 -7.49 -22.30 -23.50
C ILE A 11 -6.17 -23.02 -23.25
N GLU A 12 -5.62 -23.71 -24.25
CA GLU A 12 -4.46 -24.60 -24.08
C GLU A 12 -3.10 -23.96 -24.42
N THR A 13 -3.08 -22.82 -25.11
CA THR A 13 -1.81 -22.17 -25.55
C THR A 13 -1.87 -20.63 -25.44
N LEU A 14 -0.70 -20.00 -25.25
CA LEU A 14 -0.53 -18.53 -25.11
C LEU A 14 -1.07 -17.74 -26.33
N GLY A 15 -0.92 -18.28 -27.54
CA GLY A 15 -1.47 -17.68 -28.77
C GLY A 15 -3.01 -17.73 -28.82
N SER A 16 -3.61 -18.81 -28.31
CA SER A 16 -5.07 -18.94 -28.19
C SER A 16 -5.64 -17.99 -27.12
N TYR A 17 -4.88 -17.73 -26.05
CA TYR A 17 -5.24 -16.79 -25.00
C TYR A 17 -5.30 -15.34 -25.50
N LEU A 18 -4.27 -14.88 -26.22
CA LEU A 18 -4.21 -13.52 -26.78
C LEU A 18 -5.35 -13.25 -27.76
N ALA A 19 -5.62 -14.20 -28.66
CA ALA A 19 -6.73 -14.10 -29.60
C ALA A 19 -8.11 -14.07 -28.89
N HIS A 20 -8.24 -14.81 -27.79
CA HIS A 20 -9.46 -14.83 -26.99
C HIS A 20 -9.71 -13.52 -26.24
N THR A 21 -8.69 -12.96 -25.58
CA THR A 21 -8.82 -11.69 -24.82
C THR A 21 -8.99 -10.47 -25.72
N GLN A 22 -8.40 -10.49 -26.92
CA GLN A 22 -8.52 -9.42 -27.90
C GLN A 22 -9.77 -9.58 -28.80
N GLY A 23 -10.47 -10.71 -28.71
CA GLY A 23 -11.67 -10.98 -29.50
C GLY A 23 -12.88 -10.14 -29.07
N LYS A 24 -13.68 -9.69 -30.05
CA LYS A 24 -14.90 -8.90 -29.84
C LYS A 24 -15.87 -9.49 -28.80
N LYS A 25 -15.92 -10.82 -28.67
CA LYS A 25 -16.76 -11.54 -27.70
C LYS A 25 -16.29 -11.37 -26.25
N HIS A 26 -14.97 -11.32 -26.01
CA HIS A 26 -14.45 -11.07 -24.67
C HIS A 26 -14.69 -9.62 -24.26
N GLN A 27 -14.47 -8.68 -25.18
CA GLN A 27 -14.76 -7.27 -24.98
C GLN A 27 -16.26 -7.02 -24.70
N SER A 28 -17.17 -7.67 -25.44
CA SER A 28 -18.61 -7.53 -25.18
C SER A 28 -19.05 -8.14 -23.84
N ASN A 29 -18.44 -9.26 -23.43
CA ASN A 29 -18.70 -9.85 -22.12
C ASN A 29 -18.17 -8.99 -20.97
N LEU A 30 -17.01 -8.35 -21.13
CA LEU A 30 -16.47 -7.38 -20.17
C LEU A 30 -17.39 -6.17 -20.04
N ALA A 31 -17.85 -5.59 -21.16
CA ALA A 31 -18.78 -4.47 -21.16
C ALA A 31 -20.11 -4.82 -20.47
N ARG A 32 -20.65 -6.02 -20.75
CA ARG A 32 -21.87 -6.52 -20.09
C ARG A 32 -21.67 -6.74 -18.58
N ARG A 33 -20.50 -7.20 -18.16
CA ARG A 33 -20.15 -7.35 -16.73
C ARG A 33 -20.05 -6.01 -16.03
N ALA A 34 -19.36 -5.04 -16.63
CA ALA A 34 -19.24 -3.68 -16.12
C ALA A 34 -20.60 -2.97 -16.00
N ALA A 35 -21.49 -3.15 -16.98
CA ALA A 35 -22.85 -2.59 -16.93
C ALA A 35 -23.71 -3.22 -15.83
N LYS A 36 -23.56 -4.53 -15.60
CA LYS A 36 -24.26 -5.23 -14.51
C LYS A 36 -23.73 -4.80 -13.13
N GLU A 37 -22.41 -4.70 -12.98
CA GLU A 37 -21.77 -4.19 -11.76
C GLU A 37 -22.14 -2.73 -11.49
N ALA A 38 -22.30 -1.90 -12.53
CA ALA A 38 -22.77 -0.52 -12.40
C ALA A 38 -24.26 -0.40 -12.02
N GLN A 39 -25.10 -1.37 -12.40
CA GLN A 39 -26.51 -1.43 -11.97
C GLN A 39 -26.70 -2.01 -10.57
N GLU A 40 -25.85 -2.96 -10.16
CA GLU A 40 -25.87 -3.56 -8.81
C GLU A 40 -25.16 -2.68 -7.77
N GLN A 41 -24.33 -1.72 -8.18
CA GLN A 41 -23.83 -0.65 -7.33
C GLN A 41 -25.00 0.25 -6.93
N PRO A 42 -25.32 0.36 -5.63
CA PRO A 42 -26.23 1.40 -5.16
C PRO A 42 -25.70 2.75 -5.65
N PHE A 43 -26.54 3.52 -6.35
CA PHE A 43 -26.22 4.89 -6.79
C PHE A 43 -26.17 5.80 -5.55
N LEU A 44 -25.19 5.58 -4.69
CA LEU A 44 -24.76 6.57 -3.73
C LEU A 44 -24.04 7.64 -4.56
N PRO A 45 -24.40 8.92 -4.45
CA PRO A 45 -23.61 9.97 -5.06
C PRO A 45 -22.16 9.74 -4.62
N ALA A 46 -21.29 9.46 -5.58
CA ALA A 46 -19.88 9.27 -5.29
C ALA A 46 -19.44 10.50 -4.51
N PRO A 47 -18.99 10.36 -3.23
CA PRO A 47 -18.54 11.51 -2.48
C PRO A 47 -17.49 12.19 -3.33
N ALA A 48 -17.71 13.47 -3.63
CA ALA A 48 -16.79 14.26 -4.43
C ALA A 48 -15.41 14.08 -3.79
N GLN A 49 -14.55 13.30 -4.46
CA GLN A 49 -13.20 13.06 -3.98
C GLN A 49 -12.57 14.45 -3.91
N PRO A 50 -12.23 14.96 -2.71
CA PRO A 50 -11.63 16.28 -2.62
C PRO A 50 -10.37 16.21 -3.47
N LYS A 51 -10.34 17.04 -4.52
CA LYS A 51 -9.22 17.14 -5.43
C LYS A 51 -8.12 17.85 -4.65
N VAL A 52 -7.38 17.09 -3.84
CA VAL A 52 -6.28 17.61 -3.04
C VAL A 52 -5.24 18.11 -4.04
N GLU A 53 -5.09 19.44 -4.12
CA GLU A 53 -4.00 20.04 -4.88
C GLU A 53 -2.68 19.58 -4.26
N LEU A 54 -2.00 18.68 -4.95
CA LEU A 54 -0.68 18.19 -4.57
C LEU A 54 0.28 19.39 -4.63
N ARG A 55 0.71 19.87 -3.47
CA ARG A 55 1.74 20.89 -3.38
C ARG A 55 3.01 20.35 -4.03
N LYS A 56 3.53 21.05 -5.04
CA LYS A 56 4.76 20.67 -5.72
C LYS A 56 5.93 21.31 -4.97
N PHE A 57 6.77 20.50 -4.36
CA PHE A 57 8.00 20.90 -3.70
C PHE A 57 9.20 20.20 -4.33
N VAL A 58 10.37 20.84 -4.28
CA VAL A 58 11.63 20.22 -4.66
C VAL A 58 12.06 19.28 -3.53
N LYS A 59 12.33 18.02 -3.86
CA LYS A 59 12.78 17.05 -2.85
C LYS A 59 14.24 17.28 -2.50
N ILE A 60 14.53 17.35 -1.21
CA ILE A 60 15.89 17.66 -0.70
C ILE A 60 16.76 16.41 -0.48
N GLY A 61 16.21 15.22 -0.70
CA GLY A 61 16.89 13.94 -0.52
C GLY A 61 16.27 13.09 0.58
N ARG A 62 17.03 12.11 1.08
CA ARG A 62 16.58 11.14 2.08
C ARG A 62 16.84 11.63 3.50
N PRO A 63 15.91 11.42 4.44
CA PRO A 63 16.11 11.78 5.84
C PRO A 63 17.11 10.83 6.52
N GLY A 64 17.74 11.30 7.59
CA GLY A 64 18.56 10.46 8.47
C GLY A 64 17.68 9.49 9.26
N TYR A 65 18.16 8.26 9.49
CA TYR A 65 17.40 7.29 10.27
C TYR A 65 18.29 6.38 11.11
N LYS A 66 17.73 5.86 12.20
CA LYS A 66 18.31 4.84 13.06
C LYS A 66 17.25 3.80 13.38
N VAL A 67 17.63 2.53 13.34
CA VAL A 67 16.75 1.41 13.68
C VAL A 67 17.39 0.62 14.81
N THR A 68 16.65 0.48 15.91
CA THR A 68 17.08 -0.28 17.09
C THR A 68 16.16 -1.48 17.26
N ARG A 69 16.73 -2.65 17.56
CA ARG A 69 15.97 -3.82 17.98
C ARG A 69 15.85 -3.77 19.49
N GLU A 70 14.63 -3.69 19.98
CA GLU A 70 14.34 -3.70 21.41
C GLU A 70 13.68 -5.02 21.80
N ARG A 71 13.88 -5.42 23.05
CA ARG A 71 13.23 -6.58 23.64
C ARG A 71 12.57 -6.13 24.92
N ASP A 72 11.26 -6.29 25.01
CA ASP A 72 10.56 -6.03 26.26
C ASP A 72 11.02 -7.07 27.29
N PRO A 73 11.62 -6.64 28.43
CA PRO A 73 12.10 -7.56 29.45
C PRO A 73 10.97 -8.32 30.16
N SER A 74 9.74 -7.81 30.13
CA SER A 74 8.58 -8.42 30.81
C SER A 74 7.89 -9.48 29.95
N THR A 75 7.61 -9.16 28.69
CA THR A 75 6.90 -10.07 27.77
C THR A 75 7.84 -10.88 26.87
N GLY A 76 9.13 -10.51 26.82
CA GLY A 76 10.11 -11.11 25.92
C GLY A 76 9.89 -10.78 24.45
N GLN A 77 8.89 -9.96 24.12
CA GLN A 77 8.53 -9.59 22.75
C GLN A 77 9.64 -8.74 22.12
N GLN A 78 9.89 -8.99 20.83
CA GLN A 78 10.87 -8.23 20.05
C GLN A 78 10.16 -7.09 19.33
N ALA A 79 10.56 -5.86 19.65
CA ALA A 79 10.09 -4.65 18.99
C ALA A 79 11.19 -4.03 18.09
N LEU A 80 10.78 -3.26 17.11
CA LEU A 80 11.65 -2.42 16.28
C LEU A 80 11.33 -0.96 16.57
N LEU A 81 12.31 -0.22 17.06
CA LEU A 81 12.24 1.22 17.22
C LEU A 81 12.87 1.90 16.02
N PHE A 82 12.07 2.67 15.30
CA PHE A 82 12.48 3.53 14.20
C PHE A 82 12.59 4.96 14.70
N GLN A 83 13.76 5.56 14.54
CA GLN A 83 14.01 6.97 14.75
C GLN A 83 14.37 7.60 13.40
N ILE A 84 13.67 8.66 13.02
CA ILE A 84 13.92 9.37 11.75
C ILE A 84 14.07 10.85 12.03
N ASP A 85 15.18 11.41 11.56
CA ASP A 85 15.55 12.80 11.76
C ASP A 85 15.14 13.62 10.53
N TYR A 86 14.34 14.67 10.74
CA TYR A 86 13.82 15.55 9.70
C TYR A 86 14.19 17.03 9.93
N PRO A 87 15.48 17.40 9.96
CA PRO A 87 15.93 18.76 10.32
C PRO A 87 15.34 19.87 9.44
N GLU A 88 15.05 19.59 8.16
CA GLU A 88 14.54 20.54 7.17
C GLU A 88 13.08 20.25 6.75
N ILE A 89 12.26 19.68 7.65
CA ILE A 89 10.82 19.46 7.38
C ILE A 89 10.07 20.78 7.15
N ALA A 90 9.08 20.77 6.25
CA ALA A 90 8.22 21.92 6.00
C ALA A 90 7.35 22.29 7.21
N ASP A 91 7.08 23.59 7.37
CA ASP A 91 6.28 24.09 8.49
C ASP A 91 4.85 23.55 8.48
N GLY A 92 4.39 23.11 9.65
CA GLY A 92 3.05 22.52 9.82
C GLY A 92 2.88 21.11 9.25
N VAL A 93 3.94 20.50 8.70
CA VAL A 93 3.91 19.11 8.22
C VAL A 93 4.32 18.17 9.35
N GLN A 94 3.55 17.11 9.55
CA GLN A 94 3.89 16.00 10.44
C GLN A 94 4.24 14.76 9.62
N PRO A 95 5.34 14.05 9.95
CA PRO A 95 5.68 12.80 9.29
C PRO A 95 4.56 11.77 9.38
N ARG A 96 4.34 11.05 8.29
CA ARG A 96 3.35 9.96 8.19
C ARG A 96 4.06 8.64 7.93
N HIS A 97 3.44 7.56 8.40
CA HIS A 97 3.91 6.20 8.15
C HIS A 97 2.78 5.34 7.62
N ARG A 98 3.12 4.29 6.86
CA ARG A 98 2.16 3.31 6.33
C ARG A 98 2.84 1.96 6.13
N PHE A 99 2.12 0.88 6.45
CA PHE A 99 2.48 -0.46 6.02
C PHE A 99 2.02 -0.71 4.58
N MET A 100 2.96 -1.16 3.75
CA MET A 100 2.76 -1.53 2.36
C MET A 100 3.02 -3.03 2.23
N SER A 101 2.09 -3.72 1.57
CA SER A 101 2.26 -5.15 1.29
C SER A 101 3.29 -5.38 0.19
N ALA A 102 3.91 -6.57 0.16
CA ALA A 102 4.87 -6.91 -0.88
C ALA A 102 4.28 -6.93 -2.31
N TYR A 103 2.95 -7.00 -2.45
CA TYR A 103 2.24 -6.96 -3.73
C TYR A 103 2.09 -5.57 -4.33
N GLU A 104 2.19 -4.52 -3.51
CA GLU A 104 2.01 -3.14 -3.96
C GLU A 104 3.30 -2.55 -4.56
N GLN A 105 4.46 -3.06 -4.16
CA GLN A 105 5.73 -2.62 -4.74
C GLN A 105 5.93 -3.19 -6.15
N LYS A 106 6.56 -2.40 -7.04
CA LYS A 106 6.80 -2.78 -8.44
C LYS A 106 8.26 -3.08 -8.77
N ILE A 107 9.16 -3.00 -7.78
CA ILE A 107 10.61 -3.07 -7.99
C ILE A 107 11.11 -4.52 -7.98
N GLN A 108 10.68 -5.30 -6.99
CA GLN A 108 11.11 -6.69 -6.81
C GLN A 108 9.92 -7.64 -6.87
N PRO A 109 10.13 -8.93 -7.17
CA PRO A 109 9.08 -9.93 -7.07
C PRO A 109 8.40 -9.90 -5.70
N PRO A 110 7.07 -10.01 -5.62
CA PRO A 110 6.35 -9.94 -4.36
C PRO A 110 6.63 -11.19 -3.50
N ASP A 111 7.09 -10.98 -2.27
CA ASP A 111 7.29 -12.02 -1.26
C ASP A 111 6.43 -11.74 -0.02
N LYS A 112 5.46 -12.63 0.26
CA LYS A 112 4.52 -12.52 1.39
C LYS A 112 5.20 -12.53 2.76
N ARG A 113 6.42 -13.05 2.86
CA ARG A 113 7.16 -13.12 4.14
C ARG A 113 7.60 -11.75 4.63
N TRP A 114 7.48 -10.73 3.79
CA TRP A 114 7.93 -9.38 4.08
C TRP A 114 6.80 -8.37 3.92
N GLN A 115 6.87 -7.33 4.75
CA GLN A 115 6.10 -6.12 4.61
C GLN A 115 7.08 -4.96 4.50
N TYR A 116 6.59 -3.83 4.00
CA TYR A 116 7.38 -2.62 3.86
C TYR A 116 6.77 -1.51 4.70
N LEU A 117 7.53 -1.00 5.66
CA LEU A 117 7.13 0.15 6.46
C LEU A 117 7.65 1.42 5.80
N LEU A 118 6.74 2.24 5.30
CA LEU A 118 7.07 3.49 4.62
C LEU A 118 6.94 4.68 5.55
N PHE A 119 7.83 5.65 5.41
CA PHE A 119 7.77 6.94 6.07
C PHE A 119 7.86 8.06 5.03
N ALA A 120 6.99 9.05 5.17
CA ALA A 120 6.91 10.19 4.27
C ALA A 120 6.74 11.49 5.07
N ALA A 121 7.57 12.48 4.74
CA ALA A 121 7.44 13.85 5.22
C ALA A 121 7.97 14.79 4.13
N GLU A 122 7.25 15.86 3.83
CA GLU A 122 7.69 16.86 2.85
C GLU A 122 8.74 17.79 3.49
N PRO A 123 9.84 18.14 2.80
CA PRO A 123 10.18 17.87 1.40
C PRO A 123 11.07 16.64 1.17
N TYR A 124 11.22 15.77 2.16
CA TYR A 124 12.07 14.58 2.05
C TYR A 124 11.49 13.51 1.11
N GLU A 125 12.38 12.66 0.61
CA GLU A 125 12.01 11.44 -0.09
C GLU A 125 11.38 10.44 0.87
N THR A 126 10.38 9.70 0.37
CA THR A 126 9.79 8.58 1.11
C THR A 126 10.83 7.47 1.26
N ILE A 127 11.06 7.04 2.49
CA ILE A 127 11.90 5.90 2.81
C ILE A 127 11.05 4.69 3.16
N GLY A 128 11.57 3.49 2.88
CA GLY A 128 10.89 2.24 3.14
C GLY A 128 11.80 1.20 3.77
N PHE A 129 11.32 0.54 4.82
CA PHE A 129 12.04 -0.52 5.52
C PHE A 129 11.38 -1.86 5.27
N LYS A 130 12.17 -2.84 4.83
CA LYS A 130 11.74 -4.22 4.69
C LYS A 130 11.70 -4.87 6.07
N ILE A 131 10.52 -5.26 6.53
CA ILE A 131 10.29 -5.88 7.84
C ILE A 131 9.68 -7.28 7.66
N PRO A 132 9.97 -8.23 8.56
CA PRO A 132 9.31 -9.53 8.53
C PRO A 132 7.80 -9.35 8.71
N SER A 133 7.01 -10.06 7.90
CA SER A 133 5.56 -10.09 8.06
C SER A 133 5.23 -10.88 9.31
N ARG A 134 5.08 -10.20 10.44
CA ARG A 134 4.50 -10.77 11.67
C ARG A 134 3.00 -10.53 11.68
N GLU A 135 2.26 -11.44 12.31
CA GLU A 135 0.88 -11.18 12.67
C GLU A 135 0.90 -10.13 13.78
N VAL A 136 0.83 -8.86 13.40
CA VAL A 136 0.63 -7.79 14.39
C VAL A 136 -0.82 -7.90 14.82
N ASP A 137 -1.03 -8.04 16.12
CA ASP A 137 -2.36 -8.02 16.71
C ASP A 137 -3.03 -6.68 16.36
N LYS A 138 -4.10 -6.72 15.56
CA LYS A 138 -4.76 -5.51 15.04
C LYS A 138 -5.41 -4.66 16.14
N SER A 139 -5.47 -5.20 17.36
CA SER A 139 -5.97 -4.55 18.56
C SER A 139 -4.94 -3.58 19.19
N GLU A 140 -3.64 -3.80 18.94
CA GLU A 140 -2.58 -3.02 19.56
C GLU A 140 -2.16 -1.84 18.67
N LYS A 141 -2.40 -0.63 19.17
CA LYS A 141 -2.01 0.60 18.47
C LYS A 141 -0.50 0.77 18.61
N PHE A 142 0.22 0.77 17.49
CA PHE A 142 1.65 1.09 17.46
C PHE A 142 1.94 2.43 18.16
N TRP A 143 3.02 2.47 18.93
CA TRP A 143 3.44 3.69 19.59
C TRP A 143 4.16 4.61 18.59
N THR A 144 3.72 5.86 18.53
CA THR A 144 4.34 6.89 17.69
C THR A 144 4.51 8.19 18.46
N MET A 145 5.60 8.89 18.20
CA MET A 145 5.89 10.18 18.80
C MET A 145 6.56 11.10 17.76
N TRP A 146 6.08 12.35 17.69
CA TRP A 146 6.69 13.40 16.87
C TRP A 146 7.17 14.51 17.78
N ASN A 147 8.49 14.69 17.87
CA ASN A 147 9.09 15.81 18.57
C ASN A 147 9.29 16.97 17.59
N LYS A 148 8.53 18.06 17.78
CA LYS A 148 8.58 19.25 16.91
C LYS A 148 9.86 20.07 17.11
N ASP A 149 10.44 20.05 18.31
CA ASP A 149 11.60 20.86 18.66
C ASP A 149 12.88 20.24 18.08
N THR A 150 13.07 18.94 18.27
CA THR A 150 14.22 18.21 17.71
C THR A 150 14.00 17.75 16.26
N LYS A 151 12.75 17.85 15.78
CA LYS A 151 12.31 17.36 14.46
C LYS A 151 12.58 15.87 14.26
N GLN A 152 12.33 15.08 15.32
CA GLN A 152 12.56 13.63 15.33
C GLN A 152 11.24 12.87 15.41
N PHE A 153 11.09 11.90 14.52
CA PHE A 153 9.95 10.99 14.49
C PHE A 153 10.35 9.62 15.03
N PHE A 154 9.53 9.11 15.95
CA PHE A 154 9.70 7.80 16.54
C PHE A 154 8.47 6.93 16.24
N LEU A 155 8.72 5.67 15.88
CA LEU A 155 7.71 4.64 15.70
C LEU A 155 8.24 3.32 16.26
N GLN A 156 7.46 2.69 17.12
CA GLN A 156 7.75 1.36 17.67
C GLN A 156 6.71 0.36 17.16
N VAL A 157 7.20 -0.75 16.58
CA VAL A 157 6.40 -1.84 15.98
C VAL A 157 6.85 -3.22 16.42
#